data_AF-A0A3P7ZWL9-F1
#
_entry.id   AF-A0A3P7ZWL9-F1
#
_cell.length_a   1.000
_cell.length_b   1.000
_cell.length_c   1.000
_cell.angle_alpha   90.00
_cell.angle_beta   90.00
_cell.angle_gamma   90.00
#
_symmetry.space_group_name_H-M   'P 1'
#
loop_
_entity.id
_entity.type
_entity.pdbx_description
1 polymer ?
#
loop_
_entity_poly.entity_id
_entity_poly.type
_entity_poly.pdbx_seq_one_letter_code
_entity_poly.pdbx_strand_id
1 'polypeptide(L)'
;MTPRKLKYGQHCYKDNNDTCTFGAVCIDSVCKCAPGYALNTNGWCEPFNFIPVSDNHSTTSQIPHAAPSESCENGEMCTGGSICDGDSKTCVCAANHVIKGGVCGSKGWSPVWVQANFQMRARSLFREDLVLPERNVPGTRSALALHVNAQLIIMLKMVTVDILVNLASQSSPVKFSPGNGLQFISKLLSPRVPAKRCDEASCRLPECFCSVTGGIQMDLVRTDRFFHFSGRKPPGGLAPNTVPQFVVLTFDDAVNGRTLPDYLELFETVKYRNPNGCPVKGTFFVSHEWTNYDAVQWLFQQGMELASNSISHVSLEKADANRWLNEMDGQRRIIAKFANTNEEEIIGLRAPQLVLGGDEQFEMMANVGFVYDNSMSVNPGINGEPYWPQTLDYAVPWDCYDAQCPTASFPGLWAIPLNQFYGSYIPQIDAYRRSSMVRAAVDLNTTVDQLTNMLFSNFDRSYLGNRAPFVLSLNADLLQLNGKNTGMQALQRFLEEVLYRKDVYVVTLKQLIQWMQHPLPLNQMLRSDAVKCPQSFNQHATTDRKLCLKPNKCMYNTPGLGSQEHQFLTCSPCPDQYPWLDNPLGYAFS
;
A
#
# COMPACT_ATOMS: atom_id res chain seq x y z
N MET A 1 17.53 53.53 -18.53
CA MET A 1 16.80 52.28 -18.86
C MET A 1 15.31 52.59 -18.86
N THR A 2 14.60 52.22 -19.91
CA THR A 2 13.15 52.37 -19.99
C THR A 2 12.47 51.36 -19.06
N PRO A 3 11.54 51.78 -18.19
CA PRO A 3 10.86 50.87 -17.27
C PRO A 3 10.05 49.83 -18.04
N ARG A 4 10.32 48.54 -17.80
CA ARG A 4 9.63 47.44 -18.47
C ARG A 4 8.29 47.18 -17.77
N LYS A 5 7.22 47.15 -18.56
CA LYS A 5 5.90 46.71 -18.10
C LYS A 5 5.74 45.22 -18.38
N LEU A 6 5.53 44.44 -17.33
CA LEU A 6 5.54 42.98 -17.38
C LEU A 6 4.15 42.42 -17.07
N LYS A 7 3.75 41.36 -17.79
CA LYS A 7 2.49 40.65 -17.59
C LYS A 7 2.66 39.54 -16.55
N TYR A 8 1.54 39.00 -16.05
CA TYR A 8 1.54 37.83 -15.17
C TYR A 8 2.37 36.68 -15.76
N GLY A 9 3.19 36.04 -14.92
CA GLY A 9 4.09 34.94 -15.30
C GLY A 9 5.43 35.37 -15.91
N GLN A 10 5.67 36.66 -16.16
CA GLN A 10 6.95 37.14 -16.67
C GLN A 10 7.95 37.42 -15.54
N HIS A 11 9.23 37.13 -15.81
CA HIS A 11 10.31 37.41 -14.87
C HIS A 11 10.50 38.90 -14.64
N CYS A 12 10.57 39.30 -13.37
CA CYS A 12 10.76 40.67 -12.90
C CYS A 12 11.97 40.76 -11.97
N TYR A 13 12.72 41.85 -12.08
CA TYR A 13 13.87 42.13 -11.22
C TYR A 13 13.64 43.44 -10.45
N LYS A 14 13.65 43.37 -9.12
CA LYS A 14 13.38 44.53 -8.24
C LYS A 14 14.35 45.70 -8.47
N ASP A 15 15.57 45.40 -8.93
CA ASP A 15 16.63 46.39 -9.13
C ASP A 15 16.55 47.13 -10.48
N ASN A 16 15.73 46.65 -11.44
CA ASN A 16 15.67 47.16 -12.82
C ASN A 16 14.46 48.06 -13.12
N ASN A 17 13.75 48.53 -12.09
CA ASN A 17 12.54 49.37 -12.23
C ASN A 17 11.43 48.69 -13.06
N ASP A 18 11.38 47.35 -13.02
CA ASP A 18 10.36 46.52 -13.65
C ASP A 18 9.01 46.70 -12.94
N THR A 19 7.95 46.97 -13.70
CA THR A 19 6.60 47.16 -13.15
C THR A 19 5.67 46.08 -13.68
N CYS A 20 5.15 45.23 -12.79
CA CYS A 20 4.11 44.26 -13.12
C CYS A 20 2.79 44.98 -13.42
N THR A 21 2.03 44.46 -14.38
CA THR A 21 0.78 45.08 -14.88
C THR A 21 -0.44 44.26 -14.45
N PHE A 22 -1.64 44.86 -14.56
CA PHE A 22 -2.93 44.20 -14.29
C PHE A 22 -3.07 43.67 -12.86
N GLY A 23 -2.60 44.42 -11.86
CA GLY A 23 -2.72 44.08 -10.44
C GLY A 23 -1.74 43.02 -9.94
N ALA A 24 -0.87 42.50 -10.81
CA ALA A 24 0.22 41.61 -10.40
C ALA A 24 1.35 42.40 -9.72
N VAL A 25 2.08 41.74 -8.83
CA VAL A 25 3.25 42.26 -8.11
C VAL A 25 4.42 41.28 -8.25
N CYS A 26 5.65 41.77 -8.12
CA CYS A 26 6.84 40.95 -8.29
C CYS A 26 7.11 40.08 -7.05
N ILE A 27 6.78 38.79 -7.13
CA ILE A 27 6.93 37.80 -6.04
C ILE A 27 7.85 36.68 -6.56
N ASP A 28 8.95 36.42 -5.87
CA ASP A 28 9.97 35.44 -6.26
C ASP A 28 10.53 35.65 -7.68
N SER A 29 10.78 36.91 -8.03
CA SER A 29 11.29 37.31 -9.36
C SER A 29 10.35 36.99 -10.53
N VAL A 30 9.04 36.83 -10.27
CA VAL A 30 7.98 36.66 -11.28
C VAL A 30 6.77 37.54 -10.95
N CYS A 31 6.13 38.13 -11.96
CA CYS A 31 4.88 38.86 -11.76
C CYS A 31 3.72 37.89 -11.43
N LYS A 32 3.22 37.94 -10.19
CA LYS A 32 2.13 37.10 -9.67
C LYS A 32 1.05 37.95 -8.99
N CYS A 33 -0.15 37.41 -8.78
CA CYS A 33 -1.17 38.10 -7.98
C CYS A 33 -0.76 38.12 -6.51
N ALA A 34 -1.03 39.24 -5.84
CA ALA A 34 -0.78 39.37 -4.41
C ALA A 34 -1.67 38.41 -3.60
N PRO A 35 -1.26 37.99 -2.39
CA PRO A 35 -2.11 37.19 -1.51
C PRO A 35 -3.51 37.80 -1.34
N GLY A 36 -4.56 36.99 -1.50
CA GLY A 36 -5.96 37.44 -1.49
C GLY A 36 -6.52 37.85 -2.87
N TYR A 37 -5.71 37.78 -3.93
CA TYR A 37 -6.11 38.10 -5.29
C TYR A 37 -5.86 36.90 -6.22
N ALA A 38 -6.78 36.64 -7.13
CA ALA A 38 -6.69 35.58 -8.14
C ALA A 38 -6.64 36.17 -9.55
N LEU A 39 -6.03 35.45 -10.49
CA LEU A 39 -5.97 35.85 -11.89
C LEU A 39 -7.29 35.52 -12.57
N ASN A 40 -8.00 36.52 -13.09
CA ASN A 40 -9.22 36.31 -13.85
C ASN A 40 -8.93 35.94 -15.32
N THR A 41 -9.99 35.59 -16.05
CA THR A 41 -9.92 35.18 -17.46
C THR A 41 -9.38 36.27 -18.40
N ASN A 42 -9.42 37.54 -17.97
CA ASN A 42 -8.88 38.67 -18.71
C ASN A 42 -7.42 38.97 -18.37
N GLY A 43 -6.80 38.19 -17.47
CA GLY A 43 -5.41 38.32 -17.05
C GLY A 43 -5.16 39.40 -15.98
N TRP A 44 -6.18 39.75 -15.20
CA TRP A 44 -6.10 40.76 -14.14
C TRP A 44 -6.20 40.10 -12.77
N CYS A 45 -5.43 40.60 -11.81
CA CYS A 45 -5.52 40.17 -10.42
C CYS A 45 -6.69 40.89 -9.74
N GLU A 46 -7.71 40.14 -9.38
CA GLU A 46 -8.90 40.65 -8.68
C GLU A 46 -9.02 40.03 -7.28
N PRO A 47 -9.54 40.76 -6.28
CA PRO A 47 -9.71 40.23 -4.93
C PRO A 47 -10.66 39.04 -4.97
N PHE A 48 -10.22 37.91 -4.42
CA PHE A 48 -11.07 36.73 -4.29
C PHE A 48 -11.78 36.79 -2.93
N ASN A 49 -12.98 37.37 -2.90
CA ASN A 49 -13.81 37.39 -1.71
C ASN A 49 -14.52 36.03 -1.55
N PHE A 50 -14.24 35.34 -0.44
CA PHE A 50 -15.17 34.34 0.08
C PHE A 50 -16.47 35.06 0.44
N ILE A 51 -17.52 34.86 -0.34
CA ILE A 51 -18.88 35.17 0.08
C ILE A 51 -19.41 33.89 0.76
N PRO A 52 -19.60 33.87 2.08
CA PRO A 52 -20.47 32.87 2.68
C PRO A 52 -21.89 33.24 2.26
N VAL A 53 -22.44 32.48 1.31
CA VAL A 53 -23.85 32.66 0.92
C VAL A 53 -24.71 32.15 2.06
N SER A 54 -25.32 33.09 2.76
CA SER A 54 -26.46 32.89 3.64
C SER A 54 -27.63 32.30 2.85
N ASP A 55 -28.27 31.29 3.42
CA ASP A 55 -29.57 30.77 2.99
C ASP A 55 -30.57 31.90 2.72
N ASN A 56 -31.00 32.01 1.46
CA ASN A 56 -32.39 32.26 1.09
C ASN A 56 -32.50 32.37 -0.44
N HIS A 57 -32.60 31.21 -1.10
CA HIS A 57 -33.53 31.05 -2.20
C HIS A 57 -33.89 29.57 -2.32
N SER A 58 -35.09 29.25 -1.85
CA SER A 58 -35.74 27.99 -2.15
C SER A 58 -35.99 27.92 -3.66
N THR A 59 -35.28 27.04 -4.34
CA THR A 59 -35.85 26.19 -5.39
C THR A 59 -35.09 24.87 -5.35
N THR A 60 -35.62 23.94 -4.57
CA THR A 60 -35.28 22.52 -4.65
C THR A 60 -35.45 22.04 -6.10
N SER A 61 -34.36 21.91 -6.84
CA SER A 61 -34.30 20.92 -7.91
C SER A 61 -33.99 19.59 -7.24
N GLN A 62 -35.03 18.98 -6.65
CA GLN A 62 -34.96 17.58 -6.29
C GLN A 62 -34.84 16.80 -7.60
N ILE A 63 -33.73 16.09 -7.76
CA ILE A 63 -33.62 15.07 -8.82
C ILE A 63 -34.80 14.11 -8.58
N PRO A 64 -35.71 13.95 -9.56
CA PRO A 64 -36.85 13.09 -9.38
C PRO A 64 -36.37 11.64 -9.19
N HIS A 65 -36.94 10.95 -8.21
CA HIS A 65 -36.58 9.58 -7.87
C HIS A 65 -37.72 8.64 -8.27
N ALA A 66 -37.36 7.44 -8.72
CA ALA A 66 -38.30 6.39 -9.08
C ALA A 66 -37.99 5.13 -8.25
N ALA A 67 -39.03 4.52 -7.67
CA ALA A 67 -38.91 3.25 -6.97
C ALA A 67 -38.81 2.08 -7.96
N PRO A 68 -38.40 0.87 -7.52
CA PRO A 68 -38.44 -0.31 -8.38
C PRO A 68 -39.85 -0.53 -8.95
N SER A 69 -39.94 -0.79 -10.26
CA SER A 69 -41.16 -0.82 -11.10
C SER A 69 -41.79 0.52 -11.48
N GLU A 70 -41.18 1.66 -11.14
CA GLU A 70 -41.60 2.98 -11.62
C GLU A 70 -40.80 3.43 -12.85
N SER A 71 -41.39 4.35 -13.63
CA SER A 71 -40.76 4.89 -14.84
C SER A 71 -39.54 5.76 -14.49
N CYS A 72 -38.48 5.61 -15.27
CA CYS A 72 -37.27 6.43 -15.25
C CYS A 72 -37.03 7.11 -16.61
N GLU A 73 -38.09 7.28 -17.40
CA GLU A 73 -38.03 7.81 -18.77
C GLU A 73 -37.53 9.26 -18.84
N ASN A 74 -37.77 10.08 -17.82
CA ASN A 74 -37.40 11.49 -17.79
C ASN A 74 -36.07 11.74 -17.05
N GLY A 75 -35.28 10.68 -16.83
CA GLY A 75 -34.00 10.77 -16.13
C GLY A 75 -34.12 10.69 -14.61
N GLU A 76 -35.21 10.12 -14.10
CA GLU A 76 -35.38 9.84 -12.69
C GLU A 76 -34.32 8.86 -12.18
N MET A 77 -33.79 9.11 -10.99
CA MET A 77 -32.81 8.23 -10.37
C MET A 77 -33.54 7.05 -9.71
N CYS A 78 -33.25 5.84 -10.19
CA CYS A 78 -33.81 4.62 -9.60
C CYS A 78 -33.28 4.40 -8.17
N THR A 79 -34.20 4.12 -7.26
CA THR A 79 -33.91 3.93 -5.82
C THR A 79 -34.15 2.49 -5.39
N GLY A 80 -33.85 2.16 -4.14
CA GLY A 80 -34.09 0.80 -3.61
C GLY A 80 -33.25 -0.29 -4.28
N GLY A 81 -32.06 0.02 -4.81
CA GLY A 81 -31.16 -0.96 -5.44
C GLY A 81 -31.61 -1.45 -6.83
N SER A 82 -32.53 -0.72 -7.47
CA SER A 82 -32.92 -0.92 -8.87
C SER A 82 -32.09 -0.07 -9.82
N ILE A 83 -32.03 -0.47 -11.09
CA ILE A 83 -31.34 0.26 -12.17
C ILE A 83 -32.35 0.61 -13.25
N CYS A 84 -32.18 1.77 -13.90
CA CYS A 84 -33.05 2.17 -15.01
C CYS A 84 -32.73 1.29 -16.22
N ASP A 85 -33.69 0.46 -16.63
CA ASP A 85 -33.54 -0.36 -17.81
C ASP A 85 -33.62 0.52 -19.07
N GLY A 86 -32.60 0.39 -19.93
CA GLY A 86 -32.44 1.22 -21.12
C GLY A 86 -33.56 1.04 -22.14
N ASP A 87 -34.15 -0.16 -22.18
CA ASP A 87 -35.15 -0.55 -23.16
C ASP A 87 -36.57 -0.29 -22.67
N SER A 88 -36.91 -0.72 -21.44
CA SER A 88 -38.26 -0.55 -20.87
C SER A 88 -38.47 0.77 -20.13
N LYS A 89 -37.43 1.61 -19.98
CA LYS A 89 -37.48 2.90 -19.26
C LYS A 89 -38.09 2.80 -17.87
N THR A 90 -37.88 1.66 -17.21
CA THR A 90 -38.45 1.34 -15.90
C THR A 90 -37.32 0.91 -14.96
N CYS A 91 -37.42 1.27 -13.68
CA CYS A 91 -36.47 0.83 -12.67
C CYS A 91 -36.62 -0.67 -12.35
N VAL A 92 -35.63 -1.49 -12.67
CA VAL A 92 -35.66 -2.96 -12.51
C VAL A 92 -34.57 -3.46 -11.57
N CYS A 93 -34.81 -4.61 -10.93
CA CYS A 93 -33.78 -5.28 -10.13
C CYS A 93 -32.79 -6.05 -10.99
N ALA A 94 -31.54 -6.12 -10.55
CA ALA A 94 -30.53 -6.97 -11.17
C ALA A 94 -30.92 -8.46 -11.15
N ALA A 95 -30.30 -9.27 -12.00
CA ALA A 95 -30.57 -10.70 -12.09
C ALA A 95 -30.53 -11.38 -10.70
N ASN A 96 -31.47 -12.31 -10.46
CA ASN A 96 -31.68 -13.02 -9.19
C ASN A 96 -32.18 -12.20 -7.98
N HIS A 97 -32.56 -10.93 -8.19
CA HIS A 97 -33.22 -10.10 -7.18
C HIS A 97 -34.70 -9.88 -7.51
N VAL A 98 -35.52 -9.70 -6.47
CA VAL A 98 -36.95 -9.38 -6.55
C VAL A 98 -37.27 -8.18 -5.69
N ILE A 99 -38.27 -7.42 -6.10
CA ILE A 99 -38.75 -6.27 -5.33
C ILE A 99 -39.46 -6.80 -4.07
N LYS A 100 -38.94 -6.44 -2.89
CA LYS A 100 -39.56 -6.67 -1.59
C LYS A 100 -39.66 -5.32 -0.88
N GLY A 101 -40.88 -4.82 -0.69
CA GLY A 101 -41.11 -3.56 0.03
C GLY A 101 -40.46 -2.33 -0.60
N GLY A 102 -40.43 -2.24 -1.94
CA GLY A 102 -39.82 -1.11 -2.65
C GLY A 102 -38.30 -1.17 -2.77
N VAL A 103 -37.68 -2.32 -2.45
CA VAL A 103 -36.23 -2.53 -2.53
C VAL A 103 -35.92 -3.87 -3.20
N CYS A 104 -34.89 -3.91 -4.04
CA CYS A 104 -34.39 -5.12 -4.68
C CYS A 104 -33.64 -6.01 -3.68
N GLY A 105 -34.20 -7.19 -3.38
CA GLY A 105 -33.61 -8.18 -2.49
C GLY A 105 -33.45 -9.54 -3.15
N SER A 106 -32.48 -10.34 -2.72
CA SER A 106 -32.21 -11.67 -3.28
C SER A 106 -33.40 -12.61 -3.12
N LYS A 107 -33.68 -13.42 -4.16
CA LYS A 107 -34.67 -14.51 -4.08
C LYS A 107 -34.19 -15.58 -3.11
N GLY A 108 -34.64 -15.50 -1.86
CA GLY A 108 -34.51 -16.60 -0.90
C GLY A 108 -34.01 -16.18 0.48
N TRP A 109 -34.76 -15.33 1.19
CA TRP A 109 -34.72 -15.27 2.66
C TRP A 109 -35.92 -14.46 3.21
N SER A 110 -36.50 -14.97 4.30
CA SER A 110 -37.47 -14.32 5.19
C SER A 110 -36.86 -14.32 6.61
N PRO A 111 -36.91 -13.22 7.37
CA PRO A 111 -36.32 -13.18 8.71
C PRO A 111 -37.38 -13.50 9.78
N VAL A 112 -37.09 -14.45 10.67
CA VAL A 112 -37.76 -14.56 11.98
C VAL A 112 -36.69 -14.46 13.06
N TRP A 113 -36.89 -13.46 13.91
CA TRP A 113 -36.12 -13.17 15.11
C TRP A 113 -36.41 -14.20 16.20
N VAL A 114 -35.37 -14.70 16.87
CA VAL A 114 -35.50 -15.29 18.22
C VAL A 114 -34.54 -14.56 19.14
N GLN A 115 -35.12 -13.79 20.06
CA GLN A 115 -34.46 -13.29 21.25
C GLN A 115 -34.19 -14.45 22.21
N ALA A 116 -33.00 -14.49 22.82
CA ALA A 116 -32.80 -15.22 24.06
C ALA A 116 -31.87 -14.42 24.98
N ASN A 117 -32.51 -13.84 26.01
CA ASN A 117 -31.87 -13.41 27.25
C ASN A 117 -31.29 -14.63 27.97
N PHE A 118 -30.10 -14.52 28.55
CA PHE A 118 -29.77 -15.28 29.75
C PHE A 118 -28.88 -14.47 30.70
N GLN A 119 -29.41 -14.24 31.88
CA GLN A 119 -28.77 -13.64 33.03
C GLN A 119 -28.78 -14.72 34.12
N MET A 120 -27.63 -15.08 34.71
CA MET A 120 -27.54 -15.47 36.13
C MET A 120 -26.08 -15.65 36.61
N ARG A 121 -25.90 -15.28 37.88
CA ARG A 121 -24.68 -15.27 38.72
C ARG A 121 -24.32 -16.67 39.24
N ALA A 122 -23.04 -16.92 39.57
CA ALA A 122 -22.51 -17.03 40.95
C ALA A 122 -21.20 -17.86 41.11
N ARG A 123 -20.23 -17.24 41.82
CA ARG A 123 -19.35 -17.74 42.91
C ARG A 123 -18.20 -18.77 42.69
N SER A 124 -16.98 -18.22 42.85
CA SER A 124 -15.89 -18.47 43.85
C SER A 124 -15.25 -19.85 44.10
N LEU A 125 -13.95 -19.75 44.46
CA LEU A 125 -13.01 -20.70 45.12
C LEU A 125 -12.17 -21.48 44.09
N PHE A 126 -10.83 -21.43 44.08
CA PHE A 126 -9.88 -21.69 45.18
C PHE A 126 -8.60 -20.85 45.10
N ARG A 127 -8.04 -20.59 46.28
CA ARG A 127 -6.69 -20.10 46.58
C ARG A 127 -6.01 -21.22 47.37
N GLU A 128 -4.76 -21.53 47.09
CA GLU A 128 -3.83 -22.04 48.13
C GLU A 128 -2.37 -21.91 47.69
N ASP A 129 -1.58 -21.45 48.66
CA ASP A 129 -0.18 -21.10 48.62
C ASP A 129 0.74 -22.33 48.67
N LEU A 130 1.98 -22.22 48.16
CA LEU A 130 3.07 -23.12 48.52
C LEU A 130 4.39 -22.36 48.69
N VAL A 131 4.86 -22.44 49.93
CA VAL A 131 6.07 -21.88 50.55
C VAL A 131 7.30 -22.71 50.16
N LEU A 132 8.44 -22.06 49.90
CA LEU A 132 9.76 -22.70 49.74
C LEU A 132 10.59 -22.57 51.04
N PRO A 133 11.38 -23.58 51.45
CA PRO A 133 12.21 -23.51 52.64
C PRO A 133 13.64 -23.02 52.36
N GLU A 134 14.14 -22.15 53.24
CA GLU A 134 15.56 -21.77 53.35
C GLU A 134 16.39 -22.85 54.08
N ARG A 135 17.65 -23.04 53.63
CA ARG A 135 18.74 -23.57 54.46
C ARG A 135 20.02 -22.76 54.25
N ASN A 136 20.48 -22.15 55.33
CA ASN A 136 21.80 -21.55 55.56
C ASN A 136 22.88 -22.62 55.79
N VAL A 137 24.13 -22.41 55.32
CA VAL A 137 25.41 -22.41 56.10
C VAL A 137 26.58 -21.80 55.24
N PRO A 138 27.82 -21.50 55.73
CA PRO A 138 28.32 -20.10 55.82
C PRO A 138 29.71 -19.79 55.21
N GLY A 139 29.95 -18.50 54.94
CA GLY A 139 31.21 -17.75 55.18
C GLY A 139 32.54 -18.18 54.53
N THR A 140 33.07 -17.33 53.63
CA THR A 140 34.44 -16.76 53.74
C THR A 140 34.66 -15.64 52.71
N ARG A 141 35.32 -14.56 53.15
CA ARG A 141 35.72 -13.39 52.35
C ARG A 141 36.90 -13.73 51.44
N SER A 142 36.88 -13.29 50.18
CA SER A 142 37.98 -12.52 49.56
C SER A 142 37.54 -11.96 48.21
N ALA A 143 37.78 -10.67 48.03
CA ALA A 143 37.56 -9.93 46.79
C ALA A 143 38.63 -10.31 45.76
N LEU A 144 38.22 -10.65 44.55
CA LEU A 144 39.04 -10.48 43.36
C LEU A 144 38.14 -10.00 42.21
N ALA A 145 38.52 -8.87 41.65
CA ALA A 145 37.86 -8.23 40.52
C ALA A 145 37.86 -9.14 39.29
N LEU A 146 36.69 -9.31 38.68
CA LEU A 146 36.56 -9.74 37.29
C LEU A 146 35.86 -8.62 36.51
N HIS A 147 36.68 -7.84 35.82
CA HIS A 147 36.24 -7.06 34.67
C HIS A 147 35.72 -8.03 33.61
N VAL A 148 34.41 -8.29 33.61
CA VAL A 148 33.76 -8.99 32.51
C VAL A 148 33.49 -7.95 31.42
N ASN A 149 34.26 -8.07 30.35
CA ASN A 149 34.17 -7.28 29.13
C ASN A 149 32.71 -7.20 28.63
N ALA A 150 32.19 -5.99 28.45
CA ALA A 150 30.85 -5.76 27.90
C ALA A 150 30.65 -6.40 26.50
N GLN A 151 31.73 -6.68 25.77
CA GLN A 151 31.67 -7.41 24.50
C GLN A 151 31.29 -8.90 24.65
N LEU A 152 31.59 -9.56 25.77
CA LEU A 152 31.25 -10.97 25.97
C LEU A 152 29.77 -11.15 26.32
N ILE A 153 29.16 -10.16 27.00
CA ILE A 153 27.72 -10.13 27.30
C ILE A 153 26.91 -9.84 26.02
N ILE A 154 27.44 -9.04 25.10
CA ILE A 154 26.82 -8.80 23.78
C ILE A 154 26.91 -10.06 22.91
N MET A 155 28.06 -10.76 22.92
CA MET A 155 28.22 -12.04 22.21
C MET A 155 27.32 -13.14 22.78
N LEU A 156 27.21 -13.27 24.11
CA LEU A 156 26.28 -14.23 24.75
C LEU A 156 24.81 -13.87 24.51
N LYS A 157 24.46 -12.58 24.46
CA LYS A 157 23.10 -12.14 24.07
C LYS A 157 22.78 -12.45 22.61
N MET A 158 23.73 -12.25 21.69
CA MET A 158 23.57 -12.60 20.27
C MET A 158 23.44 -14.11 20.08
N VAL A 159 24.27 -14.91 20.76
CA VAL A 159 24.20 -16.38 20.70
C VAL A 159 22.91 -16.90 21.34
N THR A 160 22.37 -16.27 22.39
CA THR A 160 21.04 -16.65 22.90
C THR A 160 19.90 -16.24 21.98
N VAL A 161 20.04 -15.17 21.18
CA VAL A 161 19.05 -14.82 20.14
C VAL A 161 19.12 -15.83 18.99
N ASP A 162 20.30 -16.26 18.56
CA ASP A 162 20.45 -17.30 17.53
C ASP A 162 19.98 -18.68 18.02
N ILE A 163 20.11 -18.98 19.31
CA ILE A 163 19.59 -20.22 19.93
C ILE A 163 18.07 -20.12 20.19
N LEU A 164 17.53 -18.94 20.52
CA LEU A 164 16.08 -18.72 20.63
C LEU A 164 15.38 -18.74 19.25
N VAL A 165 16.04 -18.22 18.21
CA VAL A 165 15.60 -18.33 16.81
C VAL A 165 15.65 -19.79 16.34
N ASN A 166 16.65 -20.57 16.75
CA ASN A 166 16.72 -22.01 16.45
C ASN A 166 15.82 -22.91 17.32
N LEU A 167 15.36 -22.44 18.48
CA LEU A 167 14.37 -23.16 19.31
C LEU A 167 12.91 -22.83 18.92
N ALA A 168 12.71 -21.81 18.08
CA ALA A 168 11.44 -21.49 17.43
C ALA A 168 11.23 -22.22 16.09
N SER A 169 12.04 -23.25 15.77
CA SER A 169 11.76 -24.17 14.66
C SER A 169 10.66 -25.20 15.01
N GLN A 170 9.69 -24.82 15.85
CA GLN A 170 8.51 -25.62 16.15
C GLN A 170 7.57 -25.50 14.96
N SER A 171 7.41 -26.59 14.19
CA SER A 171 6.40 -26.85 13.15
C SER A 171 5.70 -25.62 12.57
N SER A 172 5.99 -25.26 11.31
CA SER A 172 5.24 -24.21 10.57
C SER A 172 3.76 -24.28 10.91
N PRO A 173 3.08 -23.16 11.28
CA PRO A 173 1.68 -23.16 11.68
C PRO A 173 0.72 -23.54 10.54
N VAL A 174 1.26 -23.88 9.37
CA VAL A 174 0.58 -24.26 8.15
C VAL A 174 0.99 -25.69 7.79
N LYS A 175 0.00 -26.54 7.52
CA LYS A 175 0.16 -27.85 6.89
C LYS A 175 -0.41 -27.82 5.48
N PHE A 176 0.21 -28.56 4.57
CA PHE A 176 -0.38 -28.87 3.28
C PHE A 176 -1.27 -30.11 3.42
N SER A 177 -2.52 -30.01 2.97
CA SER A 177 -3.45 -31.13 2.85
C SER A 177 -3.75 -31.36 1.38
N PRO A 178 -3.42 -32.53 0.81
CA PRO A 178 -3.80 -32.87 -0.56
C PRO A 178 -5.29 -32.62 -0.79
N GLY A 179 -5.62 -31.85 -1.84
CA GLY A 179 -7.00 -31.52 -2.22
C GLY A 179 -7.68 -30.42 -1.40
N ASN A 180 -7.08 -29.94 -0.31
CA ASN A 180 -7.60 -28.86 0.53
C ASN A 180 -6.59 -27.70 0.71
N GLY A 181 -5.49 -27.71 -0.05
CA GLY A 181 -4.46 -26.69 -0.02
C GLY A 181 -3.73 -26.55 1.31
N LEU A 182 -3.26 -25.34 1.56
CA LEU A 182 -2.67 -24.89 2.81
C LEU A 182 -3.77 -24.72 3.86
N GLN A 183 -3.47 -25.19 5.08
CA GLN A 183 -4.37 -25.18 6.22
C GLN A 183 -3.61 -24.82 7.48
N PHE A 184 -4.19 -23.99 8.36
CA PHE A 184 -3.61 -23.76 9.68
C PHE A 184 -3.66 -25.04 10.53
N ILE A 185 -2.57 -25.36 11.25
CA ILE A 185 -2.43 -26.57 12.07
C ILE A 185 -3.36 -26.54 13.29
N SER A 186 -3.60 -25.35 13.87
CA SER A 186 -4.51 -25.17 14.99
C SER A 186 -5.48 -24.01 14.77
N LYS A 187 -6.78 -24.26 14.98
CA LYS A 187 -7.86 -23.26 15.10
C LYS A 187 -7.81 -22.47 16.42
N LEU A 188 -6.63 -22.22 16.99
CA LEU A 188 -6.55 -21.37 18.18
C LEU A 188 -6.67 -19.90 17.72
N LEU A 189 -7.90 -19.54 17.35
CA LEU A 189 -8.37 -18.15 17.27
C LEU A 189 -8.24 -17.58 18.68
N SER A 190 -7.04 -17.10 19.00
CA SER A 190 -6.91 -16.19 20.12
C SER A 190 -7.91 -15.05 19.86
N PRO A 191 -8.74 -14.68 20.85
CA PRO A 191 -9.74 -13.64 20.64
C PRO A 191 -9.07 -12.40 20.07
N ARG A 192 -9.59 -11.90 18.95
CA ARG A 192 -9.09 -10.68 18.32
C ARG A 192 -9.10 -9.55 19.34
N VAL A 193 -7.94 -8.97 19.59
CA VAL A 193 -7.81 -7.82 20.48
C VAL A 193 -8.17 -6.57 19.67
N PRO A 194 -9.21 -5.80 20.03
CA PRO A 194 -9.55 -4.59 19.29
C PRO A 194 -8.39 -3.59 19.29
N ALA A 195 -8.13 -3.00 18.13
CA ALA A 195 -7.08 -2.01 17.97
C ALA A 195 -7.44 -0.73 18.73
N LYS A 196 -6.52 -0.26 19.58
CA LYS A 196 -6.68 1.01 20.30
C LYS A 196 -6.20 2.16 19.43
N ARG A 197 -6.52 3.40 19.80
CA ARG A 197 -5.87 4.58 19.22
C ARG A 197 -4.38 4.58 19.59
N CYS A 198 -3.57 5.09 18.66
CA CYS A 198 -2.13 5.19 18.83
C CYS A 198 -1.71 5.82 20.16
N ASP A 199 -0.78 5.14 20.83
CA ASP A 199 -0.05 5.65 21.97
C ASP A 199 1.45 5.69 21.60
N GLU A 200 1.95 6.85 21.19
CA GLU A 200 3.35 7.07 20.83
C GLU A 200 4.33 6.76 21.99
N ALA A 201 3.86 6.72 23.24
CA ALA A 201 4.71 6.39 24.38
C ALA A 201 5.07 4.89 24.39
N SER A 202 4.08 4.04 24.09
CA SER A 202 4.19 2.59 24.07
C SER A 202 4.62 2.04 22.71
N CYS A 203 4.22 2.69 21.62
CA CYS A 203 4.59 2.31 20.26
C CYS A 203 5.94 2.90 19.86
N ARG A 204 7.00 2.08 19.91
CA ARG A 204 8.38 2.53 19.64
C ARG A 204 9.03 1.69 18.54
N LEU A 205 9.81 2.38 17.70
CA LEU A 205 10.66 1.75 16.70
C LEU A 205 11.77 0.90 17.36
N PRO A 206 12.23 -0.18 16.71
CA PRO A 206 11.85 -0.63 15.36
C PRO A 206 10.57 -1.47 15.26
N GLU A 207 10.01 -1.92 16.38
CA GLU A 207 8.93 -2.93 16.38
C GLU A 207 7.54 -2.32 16.11
N CYS A 208 7.31 -1.08 16.54
CA CYS A 208 6.02 -0.40 16.39
C CYS A 208 6.21 1.03 15.90
N PHE A 209 5.36 1.46 14.96
CA PHE A 209 5.29 2.86 14.56
C PHE A 209 3.86 3.34 14.37
N CYS A 210 3.49 4.35 15.15
CA CYS A 210 2.28 5.11 14.94
C CYS A 210 2.53 6.59 15.27
N SER A 211 1.75 7.51 14.70
CA SER A 211 1.93 8.95 14.96
C SER A 211 0.65 9.75 15.21
N VAL A 212 0.67 10.61 16.22
CA VAL A 212 -0.38 11.59 16.57
C VAL A 212 0.08 13.02 16.25
N THR A 213 -0.79 13.89 15.76
CA THR A 213 -0.48 15.34 15.72
C THR A 213 -0.82 15.99 17.06
N GLY A 214 0.12 16.80 17.55
CA GLY A 214 -0.04 17.61 18.77
C GLY A 214 -1.00 18.80 18.62
N GLY A 215 -1.91 18.77 17.65
CA GLY A 215 -2.81 19.87 17.35
C GLY A 215 -4.16 19.68 18.03
N ILE A 216 -4.58 20.69 18.80
CA ILE A 216 -5.97 20.84 19.24
C ILE A 216 -6.77 21.29 18.02
N GLN A 217 -7.38 20.36 17.29
CA GLN A 217 -8.48 20.72 16.40
C GLN A 217 -9.75 20.66 17.26
N MET A 218 -10.36 21.83 17.51
CA MET A 218 -11.70 21.91 18.08
C MET A 218 -12.66 21.25 17.07
N ASP A 219 -12.98 19.99 17.33
CA ASP A 219 -14.11 19.33 16.69
C ASP A 219 -15.37 20.02 17.24
N LEU A 220 -16.03 20.87 16.44
CA LEU A 220 -17.19 21.68 16.85
C LEU A 220 -18.40 20.83 17.31
N VAL A 221 -18.28 19.50 17.25
CA VAL A 221 -19.31 18.52 17.60
C VAL A 221 -18.96 17.72 18.87
N ARG A 222 -17.71 17.73 19.37
CA ARG A 222 -17.31 16.96 20.57
C ARG A 222 -16.38 17.75 21.49
N THR A 223 -16.82 17.95 22.74
CA THR A 223 -16.17 18.73 23.81
C THR A 223 -14.89 18.10 24.41
N ASP A 224 -14.30 17.13 23.75
CA ASP A 224 -13.24 16.33 24.34
C ASP A 224 -11.90 16.71 23.70
N ARG A 225 -10.94 17.16 24.53
CA ARG A 225 -9.56 17.48 24.12
C ARG A 225 -8.85 16.20 23.63
N PHE A 226 -8.98 15.87 22.35
CA PHE A 226 -8.31 14.72 21.75
C PHE A 226 -7.19 15.15 20.79
N PHE A 227 -5.99 14.61 21.03
CA PHE A 227 -4.91 14.59 20.06
C PHE A 227 -5.38 13.83 18.82
N HIS A 228 -5.38 14.49 17.65
CA HIS A 228 -5.78 13.86 16.40
C HIS A 228 -4.69 12.85 15.98
N PHE A 229 -5.11 11.61 15.70
CA PHE A 229 -4.22 10.58 15.21
C PHE A 229 -3.95 10.84 13.73
N SER A 230 -2.73 11.24 13.38
CA SER A 230 -2.50 11.87 12.08
C SER A 230 -1.94 10.92 11.04
N GLY A 231 -1.09 9.96 11.44
CA GLY A 231 -0.36 9.13 10.49
C GLY A 231 0.52 9.93 9.52
N ARG A 232 0.81 11.19 9.80
CA ARG A 232 1.43 12.14 8.85
C ARG A 232 2.83 12.57 9.27
N LYS A 233 3.31 12.16 10.44
CA LYS A 233 4.66 12.52 10.88
C LYS A 233 5.68 11.50 10.39
N PRO A 234 6.86 11.95 9.94
CA PRO A 234 7.97 11.04 9.63
C PRO A 234 8.46 10.30 10.88
N PRO A 235 9.01 9.08 10.72
CA PRO A 235 9.56 8.29 11.81
C PRO A 235 10.81 8.92 12.43
N GLY A 236 11.14 8.53 13.66
CA GLY A 236 12.36 8.95 14.35
C GLY A 236 12.37 10.40 14.85
N GLY A 237 11.25 11.11 14.79
CA GLY A 237 11.16 12.52 15.20
C GLY A 237 11.94 13.47 14.28
N LEU A 238 12.22 13.04 13.05
CA LEU A 238 12.93 13.86 12.07
C LEU A 238 12.07 15.04 11.61
N ALA A 239 12.69 16.20 11.40
CA ALA A 239 12.01 17.31 10.75
C ALA A 239 11.86 16.99 9.24
N PRO A 240 10.72 17.30 8.58
CA PRO A 240 10.50 16.93 7.18
C PRO A 240 11.62 17.34 6.23
N ASN A 241 12.20 18.52 6.39
CA ASN A 241 13.34 18.99 5.58
C ASN A 241 14.65 18.20 5.76
N THR A 242 14.74 17.36 6.78
CA THR A 242 15.88 16.44 7.02
C THR A 242 15.60 15.02 6.57
N VAL A 243 14.37 14.72 6.13
CA VAL A 243 13.96 13.39 5.69
C VAL A 243 14.24 13.23 4.19
N PRO A 244 14.93 12.15 3.77
CA PRO A 244 15.03 11.83 2.35
C PRO A 244 13.63 11.60 1.77
N GLN A 245 13.36 12.13 0.57
CA GLN A 245 12.12 11.79 -0.13
C GLN A 245 12.26 10.39 -0.71
N PHE A 246 11.41 9.46 -0.28
CA PHE A 246 11.30 8.16 -0.92
C PHE A 246 10.29 8.19 -2.06
N VAL A 247 10.70 7.65 -3.20
CA VAL A 247 9.82 7.27 -4.31
C VAL A 247 9.83 5.75 -4.38
N VAL A 248 8.68 5.12 -4.48
CA VAL A 248 8.60 3.64 -4.52
C VAL A 248 7.85 3.22 -5.77
N LEU A 249 8.52 2.47 -6.64
CA LEU A 249 7.90 1.91 -7.84
C LEU A 249 7.31 0.54 -7.49
N THR A 250 6.01 0.38 -7.72
CA THR A 250 5.33 -0.90 -7.55
C THR A 250 4.64 -1.30 -8.86
N PHE A 251 4.76 -2.57 -9.23
CA PHE A 251 4.17 -3.13 -10.45
C PHE A 251 3.29 -4.33 -10.07
N ASP A 252 2.05 -4.30 -10.53
CA ASP A 252 1.06 -5.32 -10.22
C ASP A 252 0.84 -6.26 -11.41
N ASP A 253 0.19 -7.39 -11.13
CA ASP A 253 -0.24 -8.43 -12.08
C ASP A 253 0.90 -9.33 -12.62
N ALA A 254 0.59 -10.07 -13.68
CA ALA A 254 1.43 -11.12 -14.22
C ALA A 254 2.68 -10.60 -14.95
N VAL A 255 3.81 -11.26 -14.72
CA VAL A 255 5.07 -11.01 -15.43
C VAL A 255 5.19 -12.00 -16.58
N ASN A 256 5.12 -11.54 -17.83
CA ASN A 256 5.13 -12.42 -19.00
C ASN A 256 5.68 -11.72 -20.26
N GLY A 257 5.53 -12.37 -21.42
CA GLY A 257 6.03 -11.83 -22.69
C GLY A 257 5.45 -10.47 -23.10
N ARG A 258 4.32 -10.04 -22.51
CA ARG A 258 3.73 -8.71 -22.73
C ARG A 258 4.34 -7.65 -21.81
N THR A 259 4.64 -7.99 -20.56
CA THR A 259 5.05 -7.02 -19.53
C THR A 259 6.56 -6.96 -19.31
N LEU A 260 7.27 -8.07 -19.51
CA LEU A 260 8.72 -8.13 -19.37
C LEU A 260 9.46 -7.08 -20.22
N PRO A 261 9.09 -6.80 -21.49
CA PRO A 261 9.76 -5.76 -22.28
C PRO A 261 9.76 -4.39 -21.60
N ASP A 262 8.67 -4.02 -20.92
CA ASP A 262 8.57 -2.74 -20.20
C ASP A 262 9.55 -2.72 -19.00
N TYR A 263 9.71 -3.85 -18.31
CA TYR A 263 10.63 -3.95 -17.17
C TYR A 263 12.10 -3.99 -17.62
N LEU A 264 12.39 -4.61 -18.76
CA LEU A 264 13.72 -4.56 -19.36
C LEU A 264 14.09 -3.13 -19.74
N GLU A 265 13.17 -2.38 -20.36
CA GLU A 265 13.38 -0.98 -20.72
C GLU A 265 13.75 -0.11 -19.49
N LEU A 266 13.14 -0.37 -18.33
CA LEU A 266 13.42 0.37 -17.10
C LEU A 266 14.68 -0.08 -16.36
N PHE A 267 15.00 -1.38 -16.38
CA PHE A 267 15.91 -1.96 -15.39
C PHE A 267 17.06 -2.81 -15.96
N GLU A 268 16.99 -3.26 -17.22
CA GLU A 268 18.05 -4.09 -17.82
C GLU A 268 19.36 -3.30 -17.91
N THR A 269 19.27 -2.07 -18.44
CA THR A 269 20.38 -1.14 -18.40
C THR A 269 20.26 -0.29 -17.14
N VAL A 270 21.35 -0.17 -16.38
CA VAL A 270 21.35 0.68 -15.17
C VAL A 270 21.37 2.16 -15.59
N LYS A 271 20.22 2.66 -16.02
CA LYS A 271 19.98 4.06 -16.43
C LYS A 271 19.80 4.97 -15.23
N TYR A 272 19.06 4.49 -14.23
CA TYR A 272 18.66 5.27 -13.06
C TYR A 272 19.44 4.85 -11.81
N ARG A 273 19.97 5.83 -11.07
CA ARG A 273 20.73 5.60 -9.83
C ARG A 273 20.31 6.56 -8.73
N ASN A 274 20.30 6.04 -7.51
CA ASN A 274 20.13 6.82 -6.30
C ASN A 274 21.37 7.67 -5.98
N PRO A 275 21.27 8.68 -5.09
CA PRO A 275 22.39 9.54 -4.71
C PRO A 275 23.60 8.81 -4.14
N ASN A 276 23.41 7.61 -3.60
CA ASN A 276 24.47 6.72 -3.11
C ASN A 276 25.15 5.88 -4.21
N GLY A 277 24.76 6.07 -5.47
CA GLY A 277 25.30 5.35 -6.63
C GLY A 277 24.64 4.00 -6.92
N CYS A 278 23.73 3.52 -6.07
CA CYS A 278 23.06 2.23 -6.29
C CYS A 278 22.03 2.35 -7.43
N PRO A 279 21.87 1.30 -8.25
CA PRO A 279 20.75 1.21 -9.18
C PRO A 279 19.41 1.37 -8.44
N VAL A 280 18.45 2.08 -9.03
CA VAL A 280 17.08 2.09 -8.49
C VAL A 280 16.47 0.70 -8.55
N LYS A 281 15.53 0.43 -7.64
CA LYS A 281 14.83 -0.85 -7.54
C LYS A 281 13.32 -0.62 -7.47
N GLY A 282 12.55 -1.63 -7.86
CA GLY A 282 11.10 -1.65 -7.77
C GLY A 282 10.61 -2.88 -7.01
N THR A 283 9.32 -2.86 -6.66
CA THR A 283 8.61 -3.95 -6.00
C THR A 283 7.58 -4.55 -6.95
N PHE A 284 7.55 -5.86 -7.11
CA PHE A 284 6.65 -6.55 -8.03
C PHE A 284 5.66 -7.41 -7.25
N PHE A 285 4.39 -7.03 -7.29
CA PHE A 285 3.27 -7.78 -6.74
C PHE A 285 2.78 -8.77 -7.81
N VAL A 286 3.31 -9.98 -7.77
CA VAL A 286 3.13 -10.98 -8.84
C VAL A 286 1.90 -11.83 -8.57
N SER A 287 0.97 -11.88 -9.53
CA SER A 287 -0.15 -12.83 -9.54
C SER A 287 0.20 -14.12 -10.30
N HIS A 288 -0.47 -15.24 -10.03
CA HIS A 288 -0.06 -16.54 -10.58
C HIS A 288 -0.39 -16.70 -12.06
N GLU A 289 -1.66 -16.50 -12.42
CA GLU A 289 -2.15 -16.85 -13.74
C GLU A 289 -1.40 -16.08 -14.83
N TRP A 290 -0.95 -16.79 -15.87
CA TRP A 290 -0.19 -16.23 -17.00
C TRP A 290 1.17 -15.61 -16.66
N THR A 291 1.73 -15.89 -15.48
CA THR A 291 3.08 -15.48 -15.13
C THR A 291 4.13 -16.47 -15.63
N ASN A 292 5.15 -15.94 -16.29
CA ASN A 292 6.38 -16.63 -16.65
C ASN A 292 7.40 -16.46 -15.52
N TYR A 293 7.66 -17.54 -14.78
CA TYR A 293 8.52 -17.51 -13.60
C TYR A 293 10.01 -17.42 -13.91
N ASP A 294 10.46 -17.72 -15.14
CA ASP A 294 11.81 -17.38 -15.60
C ASP A 294 12.04 -15.86 -15.67
N ALA A 295 11.02 -15.10 -16.08
CA ALA A 295 11.05 -13.64 -16.07
C ALA A 295 11.01 -13.09 -14.64
N VAL A 296 10.23 -13.70 -13.74
CA VAL A 296 10.24 -13.36 -12.30
C VAL A 296 11.60 -13.67 -11.67
N GLN A 297 12.24 -14.79 -12.05
CA GLN A 297 13.59 -15.11 -11.63
C GLN A 297 14.58 -14.03 -12.06
N TRP A 298 14.47 -13.53 -13.30
CA TRP A 298 15.31 -12.43 -13.77
C TRP A 298 15.12 -11.17 -12.91
N LEU A 299 13.87 -10.79 -12.59
CA LEU A 299 13.58 -9.63 -11.72
C LEU A 299 14.27 -9.78 -10.35
N PHE A 300 14.17 -10.95 -9.73
CA PHE A 300 14.85 -11.24 -8.47
C PHE A 300 16.37 -11.17 -8.61
N GLN A 301 16.94 -11.69 -9.69
CA GLN A 301 18.39 -11.60 -9.97
C GLN A 301 18.86 -10.16 -10.20
N GLN A 302 18.00 -9.28 -10.71
CA GLN A 302 18.26 -7.83 -10.75
C GLN A 302 18.15 -7.17 -9.37
N GLY A 303 17.82 -7.90 -8.31
CA GLY A 303 17.66 -7.37 -6.95
C GLY A 303 16.36 -6.59 -6.76
N MET A 304 15.34 -6.85 -7.59
CA MET A 304 14.00 -6.33 -7.37
C MET A 304 13.34 -7.07 -6.21
N GLU A 305 12.44 -6.39 -5.51
CA GLU A 305 11.60 -7.02 -4.50
C GLU A 305 10.45 -7.77 -5.16
N LEU A 306 10.19 -9.00 -4.70
CA LEU A 306 9.03 -9.80 -5.11
C LEU A 306 8.04 -9.89 -3.95
N ALA A 307 6.77 -9.72 -4.25
CA ALA A 307 5.67 -9.75 -3.29
C ALA A 307 4.46 -10.49 -3.87
N SER A 308 3.59 -10.99 -3.00
CA SER A 308 2.43 -11.79 -3.38
C SER A 308 1.25 -10.93 -3.83
N ASN A 309 0.59 -11.32 -4.93
CA ASN A 309 -0.64 -10.70 -5.43
C ASN A 309 -1.71 -11.75 -5.76
N SER A 310 -1.84 -12.76 -4.89
CA SER A 310 -2.76 -13.89 -4.99
C SER A 310 -2.51 -14.85 -6.16
N ILE A 311 -3.15 -16.02 -6.10
CA ILE A 311 -3.10 -17.02 -7.16
C ILE A 311 -4.16 -16.69 -8.21
N SER A 312 -5.43 -16.60 -7.79
CA SER A 312 -6.55 -16.51 -8.72
C SER A 312 -6.96 -15.09 -9.10
N HIS A 313 -6.42 -14.08 -8.41
CA HIS A 313 -6.69 -12.67 -8.64
C HIS A 313 -8.18 -12.25 -8.52
N VAL A 314 -9.00 -13.09 -7.88
CA VAL A 314 -10.40 -12.76 -7.53
C VAL A 314 -10.47 -11.89 -6.28
N SER A 315 -11.55 -11.15 -6.09
CA SER A 315 -11.78 -10.40 -4.85
C SER A 315 -11.88 -11.33 -3.64
N LEU A 316 -11.26 -10.93 -2.53
CA LEU A 316 -11.19 -11.67 -1.27
C LEU A 316 -11.93 -10.97 -0.11
N GLU A 317 -12.79 -9.98 -0.40
CA GLU A 317 -13.45 -9.12 0.60
C GLU A 317 -14.17 -9.88 1.73
N LYS A 318 -14.67 -11.08 1.46
CA LYS A 318 -15.44 -11.91 2.42
C LYS A 318 -14.81 -13.28 2.63
N ALA A 319 -13.57 -13.44 2.19
CA ALA A 319 -12.81 -14.66 2.34
C ALA A 319 -12.35 -14.80 3.80
N ASP A 320 -12.36 -16.03 4.31
CA ASP A 320 -11.77 -16.35 5.61
C ASP A 320 -10.23 -16.37 5.52
N ALA A 321 -9.56 -16.37 6.67
CA ALA A 321 -8.11 -16.41 6.77
C ALA A 321 -7.49 -17.60 6.02
N ASN A 322 -8.21 -18.72 5.90
CA ASN A 322 -7.73 -19.90 5.19
C ASN A 322 -7.77 -19.72 3.66
N ARG A 323 -8.79 -19.05 3.13
CA ARG A 323 -8.80 -18.66 1.72
C ARG A 323 -7.72 -17.62 1.43
N TRP A 324 -7.53 -16.63 2.31
CA TRP A 324 -6.39 -15.71 2.23
C TRP A 324 -5.04 -16.43 2.24
N LEU A 325 -4.91 -17.48 3.06
CA LEU A 325 -3.70 -18.31 3.14
C LEU A 325 -3.41 -19.00 1.81
N ASN A 326 -4.41 -19.67 1.24
CA ASN A 326 -4.26 -20.38 -0.03
C ASN A 326 -3.96 -19.43 -1.20
N GLU A 327 -4.50 -18.22 -1.18
CA GLU A 327 -4.23 -17.21 -2.20
C GLU A 327 -2.85 -16.56 -2.03
N MET A 328 -2.53 -16.07 -0.84
CA MET A 328 -1.36 -15.20 -0.63
C MET A 328 -0.10 -15.97 -0.27
N ASP A 329 -0.17 -16.89 0.70
CA ASP A 329 0.96 -17.77 1.02
C ASP A 329 1.17 -18.82 -0.07
N GLY A 330 0.08 -19.30 -0.69
CA GLY A 330 0.16 -20.15 -1.87
C GLY A 330 0.96 -19.49 -2.99
N GLN A 331 0.63 -18.25 -3.34
CA GLN A 331 1.38 -17.52 -4.36
C GLN A 331 2.83 -17.24 -3.96
N ARG A 332 3.10 -16.92 -2.68
CA ARG A 332 4.48 -16.81 -2.16
C ARG A 332 5.30 -18.08 -2.43
N ARG A 333 4.73 -19.25 -2.15
CA ARG A 333 5.38 -20.56 -2.38
C ARG A 333 5.56 -20.87 -3.87
N ILE A 334 4.59 -20.52 -4.71
CA ILE A 334 4.69 -20.67 -6.17
C ILE A 334 5.85 -19.82 -6.69
N ILE A 335 5.91 -18.53 -6.32
CA ILE A 335 7.01 -17.63 -6.70
C ILE A 335 8.35 -18.21 -6.24
N ALA A 336 8.49 -18.58 -4.97
CA ALA A 336 9.71 -19.17 -4.42
C ALA A 336 10.18 -20.38 -5.24
N LYS A 337 9.26 -21.32 -5.50
CA LYS A 337 9.56 -22.57 -6.20
C LYS A 337 9.92 -22.38 -7.66
N PHE A 338 9.12 -21.64 -8.41
CA PHE A 338 9.22 -21.60 -9.87
C PHE A 338 10.07 -20.44 -10.39
N ALA A 339 10.28 -19.38 -9.59
CA ALA A 339 11.25 -18.33 -9.89
C ALA A 339 12.63 -18.59 -9.24
N ASN A 340 12.83 -19.74 -8.59
CA ASN A 340 14.08 -20.13 -7.94
C ASN A 340 14.61 -19.04 -7.00
N THR A 341 13.71 -18.55 -6.14
CA THR A 341 13.99 -17.53 -5.13
C THR A 341 13.74 -18.09 -3.73
N ASN A 342 14.13 -17.31 -2.74
CA ASN A 342 14.00 -17.63 -1.34
C ASN A 342 12.59 -17.25 -0.87
N GLU A 343 11.86 -18.17 -0.24
CA GLU A 343 10.49 -17.92 0.24
C GLU A 343 10.48 -16.82 1.31
N GLU A 344 11.49 -16.82 2.17
CA GLU A 344 11.71 -15.85 3.24
C GLU A 344 11.99 -14.42 2.75
N GLU A 345 12.35 -14.24 1.47
CA GLU A 345 12.55 -12.91 0.88
C GLU A 345 11.23 -12.29 0.38
N ILE A 346 10.17 -13.08 0.25
CA ILE A 346 8.85 -12.65 -0.22
C ILE A 346 7.99 -12.30 1.00
N ILE A 347 8.23 -11.10 1.53
CA ILE A 347 7.67 -10.67 2.83
C ILE A 347 6.44 -9.78 2.70
N GLY A 348 6.10 -9.33 1.50
CA GLY A 348 5.02 -8.40 1.23
C GLY A 348 3.85 -9.02 0.48
N LEU A 349 2.67 -8.41 0.63
CA LEU A 349 1.53 -8.68 -0.24
C LEU A 349 0.73 -7.42 -0.60
N ARG A 350 -0.02 -7.54 -1.69
CA ARG A 350 -1.09 -6.60 -2.07
C ARG A 350 -2.32 -7.40 -2.46
N ALA A 351 -3.45 -7.03 -1.87
CA ALA A 351 -4.75 -7.64 -2.14
C ALA A 351 -5.18 -7.42 -3.59
N PRO A 352 -5.75 -8.44 -4.25
CA PRO A 352 -6.29 -8.29 -5.60
C PRO A 352 -7.36 -7.18 -5.61
N GLN A 353 -7.33 -6.36 -6.66
CA GLN A 353 -8.26 -5.24 -6.85
C GLN A 353 -8.21 -4.15 -5.73
N LEU A 354 -7.19 -4.19 -4.87
CA LEU A 354 -7.07 -3.36 -3.66
C LEU A 354 -8.24 -3.50 -2.68
N VAL A 355 -8.93 -4.64 -2.70
CA VAL A 355 -10.06 -4.92 -1.81
C VAL A 355 -9.57 -5.62 -0.54
N LEU A 356 -9.73 -4.96 0.61
CA LEU A 356 -9.28 -5.47 1.90
C LEU A 356 -10.15 -6.62 2.41
N GLY A 357 -9.55 -7.54 3.16
CA GLY A 357 -10.22 -8.69 3.77
C GLY A 357 -10.54 -8.54 5.27
N GLY A 358 -10.54 -7.33 5.80
CA GLY A 358 -10.74 -7.13 7.25
C GLY A 358 -9.67 -7.84 8.07
N ASP A 359 -10.04 -8.22 9.29
CA ASP A 359 -9.15 -8.92 10.19
C ASP A 359 -8.67 -10.28 9.66
N GLU A 360 -9.41 -10.94 8.77
CA GLU A 360 -9.04 -12.25 8.20
C GLU A 360 -7.73 -12.18 7.39
N GLN A 361 -7.56 -11.10 6.63
CA GLN A 361 -6.35 -10.84 5.85
C GLN A 361 -5.13 -10.71 6.77
N PHE A 362 -5.23 -9.87 7.80
CA PHE A 362 -4.10 -9.53 8.67
C PHE A 362 -3.82 -10.65 9.70
N GLU A 363 -4.84 -11.40 10.10
CA GLU A 363 -4.67 -12.62 10.90
C GLU A 363 -3.89 -13.68 10.12
N MET A 364 -4.22 -13.89 8.84
CA MET A 364 -3.43 -14.76 7.97
C MET A 364 -1.98 -14.28 7.89
N MET A 365 -1.76 -12.99 7.63
CA MET A 365 -0.42 -12.40 7.51
C MET A 365 0.43 -12.63 8.76
N ALA A 366 -0.13 -12.34 9.94
CA ALA A 366 0.56 -12.51 11.22
C ALA A 366 0.95 -13.98 11.45
N ASN A 367 0.06 -14.92 11.12
CA ASN A 367 0.30 -16.35 11.34
C ASN A 367 1.35 -16.95 10.40
N VAL A 368 1.54 -16.39 9.19
CA VAL A 368 2.49 -16.95 8.19
C VAL A 368 3.72 -16.08 7.95
N GLY A 369 3.89 -15.01 8.73
CA GLY A 369 5.09 -14.18 8.70
C GLY A 369 5.20 -13.28 7.47
N PHE A 370 4.10 -12.78 6.92
CA PHE A 370 4.16 -11.58 6.08
C PHE A 370 4.51 -10.38 6.96
N VAL A 371 5.28 -9.44 6.43
CA VAL A 371 5.76 -8.25 7.16
C VAL A 371 4.90 -7.03 6.86
N TYR A 372 4.41 -6.88 5.62
CA TYR A 372 3.65 -5.71 5.23
C TYR A 372 2.53 -5.99 4.23
N ASP A 373 1.50 -5.15 4.33
CA ASP A 373 0.43 -4.98 3.35
C ASP A 373 0.61 -3.63 2.63
N ASN A 374 0.33 -3.61 1.33
CA ASN A 374 0.25 -2.37 0.57
C ASN A 374 -1.04 -2.31 -0.28
N SER A 375 -2.18 -2.47 0.39
CA SER A 375 -3.51 -2.52 -0.23
C SER A 375 -4.43 -1.37 0.18
N MET A 376 -4.18 -0.76 1.35
CA MET A 376 -5.07 0.27 1.91
C MET A 376 -5.05 1.55 1.07
N SER A 377 -6.13 1.80 0.35
CA SER A 377 -6.39 3.03 -0.41
C SER A 377 -6.76 4.17 0.54
N VAL A 378 -5.98 5.27 0.56
CA VAL A 378 -6.20 6.37 1.49
C VAL A 378 -6.33 7.71 0.77
N ASN A 379 -7.31 8.50 1.19
CA ASN A 379 -7.55 9.84 0.66
C ASN A 379 -6.93 10.89 1.59
N PRO A 380 -5.75 11.45 1.27
CA PRO A 380 -5.13 12.49 2.08
C PRO A 380 -5.85 13.85 2.04
N GLY A 381 -6.77 14.05 1.09
CA GLY A 381 -7.37 15.35 0.79
C GLY A 381 -6.51 16.15 -0.19
N ILE A 382 -7.14 16.96 -1.05
CA ILE A 382 -6.44 17.65 -2.16
C ILE A 382 -5.31 18.57 -1.66
N ASN A 383 -5.55 19.24 -0.54
CA ASN A 383 -4.60 20.11 0.15
C ASN A 383 -3.99 19.45 1.39
N GLY A 384 -4.28 18.18 1.65
CA GLY A 384 -3.79 17.47 2.82
C GLY A 384 -2.46 16.77 2.55
N GLU A 385 -1.65 16.67 3.60
CA GLU A 385 -0.41 15.89 3.57
C GLU A 385 -0.70 14.39 3.40
N PRO A 386 0.12 13.66 2.62
CA PRO A 386 0.01 12.20 2.50
C PRO A 386 0.32 11.47 3.82
N TYR A 387 -0.21 10.26 3.98
CA TYR A 387 0.03 9.42 5.15
C TYR A 387 1.35 8.62 5.01
N TRP A 388 2.07 8.48 6.13
CA TRP A 388 3.20 7.59 6.30
C TRP A 388 2.73 6.15 6.61
N PRO A 389 3.54 5.12 6.30
CA PRO A 389 3.30 3.76 6.79
C PRO A 389 3.16 3.71 8.31
N GLN A 390 2.33 2.82 8.82
CA GLN A 390 2.10 2.60 10.25
C GLN A 390 2.13 1.09 10.53
N THR A 391 2.43 0.71 11.78
CA THR A 391 2.19 -0.67 12.21
C THR A 391 0.77 -0.85 12.73
N LEU A 392 0.24 -2.07 12.62
CA LEU A 392 -1.11 -2.45 13.01
C LEU A 392 -1.23 -2.85 14.48
N ASP A 393 -0.24 -2.52 15.31
CA ASP A 393 -0.35 -2.57 16.78
C ASP A 393 -1.54 -1.72 17.28
N TYR A 394 -1.82 -0.62 16.58
CA TYR A 394 -2.90 0.32 16.85
C TYR A 394 -3.80 0.46 15.62
N ALA A 395 -4.95 1.12 15.81
CA ALA A 395 -5.86 1.45 14.71
C ALA A 395 -5.11 2.29 13.67
N VAL A 396 -5.60 2.28 12.42
CA VAL A 396 -5.05 3.10 11.33
C VAL A 396 -5.57 4.55 11.37
N PRO A 397 -4.76 5.56 10.95
CA PRO A 397 -5.07 6.98 11.12
C PRO A 397 -5.93 7.59 10.02
N TRP A 398 -6.20 6.85 8.95
CA TRP A 398 -7.04 7.27 7.85
C TRP A 398 -8.42 6.65 7.96
N ASP A 399 -9.40 7.34 7.39
CA ASP A 399 -10.75 6.83 7.27
C ASP A 399 -10.80 5.65 6.30
N CYS A 400 -11.46 4.58 6.74
CA CYS A 400 -11.67 3.40 5.92
C CYS A 400 -13.05 3.48 5.26
N TYR A 401 -13.17 4.34 4.25
CA TYR A 401 -14.41 4.44 3.47
C TYR A 401 -14.51 3.22 2.55
N ASP A 402 -15.64 2.50 2.61
CA ASP A 402 -16.02 1.37 1.76
C ASP A 402 -15.15 0.09 1.83
N ALA A 403 -14.09 0.06 2.63
CA ALA A 403 -13.20 -1.10 2.78
C ALA A 403 -13.27 -1.73 4.18
N GLN A 404 -13.15 -3.06 4.25
CA GLN A 404 -13.00 -3.77 5.53
C GLN A 404 -11.57 -3.56 6.06
N CYS A 405 -11.29 -2.42 6.67
CA CYS A 405 -10.03 -2.25 7.40
C CYS A 405 -9.95 -3.19 8.61
N PRO A 406 -8.74 -3.52 9.08
CA PRO A 406 -8.58 -4.26 10.31
C PRO A 406 -9.15 -3.46 11.48
N THR A 407 -9.93 -4.13 12.30
CA THR A 407 -10.45 -3.59 13.58
C THR A 407 -9.69 -4.15 14.77
N ALA A 408 -8.98 -5.27 14.58
CA ALA A 408 -8.10 -5.88 15.56
C ALA A 408 -6.67 -5.35 15.46
N SER A 409 -5.92 -5.52 16.55
CA SER A 409 -4.49 -5.24 16.64
C SER A 409 -3.70 -6.43 16.09
N PHE A 410 -2.78 -6.14 15.19
CA PHE A 410 -1.83 -7.08 14.62
C PHE A 410 -0.39 -6.54 14.81
N PRO A 411 0.18 -6.71 16.02
CA PRO A 411 1.49 -6.13 16.36
C PRO A 411 2.60 -6.45 15.37
N GLY A 412 3.37 -5.44 14.98
CA GLY A 412 4.52 -5.57 14.08
C GLY A 412 4.20 -5.71 12.59
N LEU A 413 2.93 -5.94 12.19
CA LEU A 413 2.54 -5.88 10.78
C LEU A 413 2.49 -4.44 10.29
N TRP A 414 3.12 -4.16 9.16
CA TRP A 414 3.12 -2.83 8.56
C TRP A 414 1.97 -2.67 7.55
N ALA A 415 1.20 -1.60 7.70
CA ALA A 415 0.30 -1.10 6.66
C ALA A 415 1.00 0.07 5.94
N ILE A 416 1.39 -0.16 4.70
CA ILE A 416 1.92 0.87 3.82
C ILE A 416 0.72 1.44 3.03
N PRO A 417 0.29 2.68 3.29
CA PRO A 417 -0.88 3.23 2.61
C PRO A 417 -0.60 3.55 1.14
N LEU A 418 -1.60 3.34 0.30
CA LEU A 418 -1.65 3.86 -1.06
C LEU A 418 -2.34 5.22 -1.04
N ASN A 419 -1.54 6.29 -0.95
CA ASN A 419 -2.05 7.65 -1.01
C ASN A 419 -2.61 7.95 -2.40
N GLN A 420 -3.91 8.24 -2.47
CA GLN A 420 -4.60 8.49 -3.74
C GLN A 420 -3.98 9.65 -4.52
N PHE A 421 -3.80 9.41 -5.81
CA PHE A 421 -3.40 10.41 -6.80
C PHE A 421 -4.58 11.29 -7.18
N TYR A 422 -4.31 12.56 -7.43
CA TYR A 422 -5.25 13.51 -8.02
C TYR A 422 -4.88 13.71 -9.49
N GLY A 423 -5.80 13.29 -10.37
CA GLY A 423 -5.64 13.36 -11.82
C GLY A 423 -6.35 14.57 -12.43
N SER A 424 -7.05 14.36 -13.55
CA SER A 424 -7.81 15.42 -14.22
C SER A 424 -8.97 15.92 -13.37
N TYR A 425 -9.27 17.21 -13.49
CA TYR A 425 -10.47 17.81 -12.92
C TYR A 425 -11.72 17.43 -13.75
N ILE A 426 -12.80 17.06 -13.08
CA ILE A 426 -14.09 16.65 -13.67
C ILE A 426 -15.13 17.73 -13.35
N PRO A 427 -15.42 18.66 -14.28
CA PRO A 427 -16.32 19.79 -14.02
C PRO A 427 -17.74 19.38 -13.65
N GLN A 428 -18.21 18.22 -14.12
CA GLN A 428 -19.59 17.76 -13.91
C GLN A 428 -19.92 17.46 -12.44
N ILE A 429 -18.90 17.16 -11.63
CA ILE A 429 -19.04 16.80 -10.22
C ILE A 429 -18.18 17.67 -9.30
N ASP A 430 -17.62 18.76 -9.84
CA ASP A 430 -16.73 19.69 -9.12
C ASP A 430 -15.63 18.97 -8.31
N ALA A 431 -15.02 17.95 -8.92
CA ALA A 431 -14.05 17.11 -8.24
C ALA A 431 -12.95 16.62 -9.18
N TYR A 432 -11.80 16.30 -8.60
CA TYR A 432 -10.72 15.64 -9.32
C TYR A 432 -10.97 14.14 -9.41
N ARG A 433 -10.61 13.55 -10.55
CA ARG A 433 -10.45 12.09 -10.68
C ARG A 433 -9.38 11.66 -9.67
N ARG A 434 -9.69 10.64 -8.87
CA ARG A 434 -8.80 10.15 -7.80
C ARG A 434 -8.75 8.65 -7.79
N SER A 435 -7.56 8.11 -7.57
CA SER A 435 -7.38 6.68 -7.39
C SER A 435 -6.06 6.37 -6.73
N SER A 436 -6.01 5.23 -6.05
CA SER A 436 -4.78 4.64 -5.52
C SER A 436 -3.97 3.91 -6.57
N MET A 437 -4.54 3.57 -7.74
CA MET A 437 -3.81 3.08 -8.91
C MET A 437 -3.64 4.25 -9.89
N VAL A 438 -2.42 4.52 -10.34
CA VAL A 438 -2.16 5.67 -11.24
C VAL A 438 -3.01 5.58 -12.51
N ARG A 439 -3.17 4.37 -13.09
CA ARG A 439 -4.01 4.16 -14.28
C ARG A 439 -5.43 4.69 -14.13
N ALA A 440 -6.08 4.44 -13.00
CA ALA A 440 -7.49 4.79 -12.79
C ALA A 440 -7.68 6.30 -12.50
N ALA A 441 -6.62 7.00 -12.13
CA ALA A 441 -6.59 8.46 -11.99
C ALA A 441 -6.32 9.20 -13.32
N VAL A 442 -6.01 8.48 -14.41
CA VAL A 442 -5.55 9.07 -15.68
C VAL A 442 -6.59 8.85 -16.79
N ASP A 443 -6.85 9.90 -17.57
CA ASP A 443 -7.71 9.80 -18.75
C ASP A 443 -6.99 9.08 -19.89
N LEU A 444 -7.74 8.31 -20.69
CA LEU A 444 -7.19 7.55 -21.81
C LEU A 444 -6.39 8.46 -22.74
N ASN A 445 -6.95 9.56 -23.24
CA ASN A 445 -6.28 10.45 -24.21
C ASN A 445 -5.17 11.36 -23.63
N THR A 446 -4.75 11.15 -22.38
CA THR A 446 -3.68 11.92 -21.73
C THR A 446 -2.39 11.93 -22.55
N THR A 447 -1.72 13.08 -22.61
CA THR A 447 -0.39 13.22 -23.23
C THR A 447 0.74 12.93 -22.23
N VAL A 448 1.96 12.70 -22.75
CA VAL A 448 3.16 12.52 -21.92
C VAL A 448 3.36 13.71 -20.98
N ASP A 449 3.20 14.95 -21.47
CA ASP A 449 3.35 16.16 -20.66
C ASP A 449 2.31 16.25 -19.54
N GLN A 450 1.04 15.97 -19.86
CA GLN A 450 -0.05 15.99 -18.89
C GLN A 450 0.16 14.95 -17.78
N LEU A 451 0.53 13.73 -18.15
CA LEU A 451 0.82 12.68 -17.17
C LEU A 451 2.06 13.01 -16.34
N THR A 452 3.13 13.50 -16.95
CA THR A 452 4.35 13.91 -16.23
C THR A 452 4.04 15.02 -15.23
N ASN A 453 3.26 16.03 -15.63
CA ASN A 453 2.82 17.11 -14.74
C ASN A 453 1.95 16.60 -13.59
N MET A 454 1.07 15.62 -13.85
CA MET A 454 0.28 14.96 -12.80
C MET A 454 1.17 14.20 -11.81
N LEU A 455 2.21 13.50 -12.29
CA LEU A 455 3.17 12.82 -11.42
C LEU A 455 3.90 13.83 -10.51
N PHE A 456 4.35 14.95 -11.07
CA PHE A 456 5.00 16.01 -10.31
C PHE A 456 4.08 16.71 -9.31
N SER A 457 2.84 17.03 -9.69
CA SER A 457 1.90 17.70 -8.78
C SER A 457 1.59 16.83 -7.57
N ASN A 458 1.49 15.50 -7.75
CA ASN A 458 1.29 14.58 -6.64
C ASN A 458 2.58 14.33 -5.83
N PHE A 459 3.75 14.28 -6.49
CA PHE A 459 5.05 14.18 -5.82
C PHE A 459 5.31 15.39 -4.91
N ASP A 460 5.03 16.61 -5.39
CA ASP A 460 5.27 17.85 -4.65
C ASP A 460 4.44 17.95 -3.36
N ARG A 461 3.26 17.32 -3.30
CA ARG A 461 2.44 17.23 -2.08
C ARG A 461 3.17 16.51 -0.95
N SER A 462 4.01 15.52 -1.29
CA SER A 462 4.89 14.88 -0.34
C SER A 462 6.19 15.67 -0.16
N TYR A 463 6.87 15.97 -1.26
CA TYR A 463 8.23 16.51 -1.26
C TYR A 463 8.33 17.89 -0.59
N LEU A 464 7.34 18.75 -0.79
CA LEU A 464 7.26 20.07 -0.17
C LEU A 464 6.54 20.06 1.19
N GLY A 465 5.88 18.94 1.52
CA GLY A 465 5.14 18.74 2.77
C GLY A 465 5.92 17.88 3.77
N ASN A 466 5.33 16.76 4.17
CA ASN A 466 5.81 15.90 5.25
C ASN A 466 6.78 14.79 4.81
N ARG A 467 7.21 14.76 3.54
CA ARG A 467 8.09 13.74 2.93
C ARG A 467 7.57 12.30 2.98
N ALA A 468 6.27 12.09 3.16
CA ALA A 468 5.67 10.75 3.12
C ALA A 468 6.05 9.97 1.84
N PRO A 469 6.27 8.66 1.88
CA PRO A 469 6.73 7.92 0.70
C PRO A 469 5.78 8.08 -0.48
N PHE A 470 6.33 8.46 -1.64
CA PHE A 470 5.57 8.60 -2.88
C PHE A 470 5.51 7.25 -3.60
N VAL A 471 4.51 6.44 -3.25
CA VAL A 471 4.32 5.09 -3.79
C VAL A 471 3.57 5.16 -5.11
N LEU A 472 4.27 4.87 -6.21
CA LEU A 472 3.74 4.76 -7.57
C LEU A 472 3.24 3.33 -7.81
N SER A 473 1.93 3.17 -7.85
CA SER A 473 1.19 1.93 -8.14
C SER A 473 0.88 1.84 -9.63
N LEU A 474 1.70 1.04 -10.31
CA LEU A 474 1.76 0.94 -11.75
C LEU A 474 1.30 -0.46 -12.21
N ASN A 475 0.79 -0.53 -13.43
CA ASN A 475 0.50 -1.79 -14.11
C ASN A 475 0.76 -1.63 -15.62
N ALA A 476 0.72 -2.74 -16.35
CA ALA A 476 0.97 -2.75 -17.80
C ALA A 476 0.04 -1.79 -18.56
N ASP A 477 -1.22 -1.69 -18.16
CA ASP A 477 -2.21 -0.81 -18.80
C ASP A 477 -1.84 0.68 -18.72
N LEU A 478 -1.15 1.10 -17.65
CA LEU A 478 -0.60 2.44 -17.57
C LEU A 478 0.67 2.58 -18.41
N LEU A 479 1.63 1.67 -18.28
CA LEU A 479 2.91 1.79 -18.99
C LEU A 479 2.69 1.83 -20.51
N GLN A 480 1.79 0.98 -20.99
CA GLN A 480 1.42 0.80 -22.41
C GLN A 480 0.27 1.73 -22.85
N LEU A 481 -0.07 2.76 -22.07
CA LEU A 481 -1.22 3.63 -22.30
C LEU A 481 -1.30 4.11 -23.76
N ASN A 482 -2.51 4.03 -24.33
CA ASN A 482 -2.85 4.39 -25.71
C ASN A 482 -2.12 3.61 -26.81
N GLY A 483 -1.46 2.49 -26.48
CA GLY A 483 -0.65 1.73 -27.43
C GLY A 483 0.57 2.50 -27.95
N LYS A 484 0.95 3.59 -27.27
CA LYS A 484 2.10 4.44 -27.61
C LYS A 484 3.12 4.52 -26.47
N ASN A 485 2.94 3.70 -25.44
CA ASN A 485 3.75 3.69 -24.23
C ASN A 485 3.82 5.08 -23.55
N THR A 486 2.70 5.84 -23.58
CA THR A 486 2.63 7.19 -23.02
C THR A 486 2.99 7.19 -21.53
N GLY A 487 2.53 6.17 -20.78
CA GLY A 487 2.85 6.05 -19.37
C GLY A 487 4.31 5.75 -19.11
N MET A 488 4.93 4.86 -19.91
CA MET A 488 6.37 4.60 -19.83
C MET A 488 7.18 5.88 -20.06
N GLN A 489 6.89 6.63 -21.13
CA GLN A 489 7.59 7.87 -21.45
C GLN A 489 7.46 8.92 -20.34
N ALA A 490 6.26 9.08 -19.77
CA ALA A 490 6.02 10.00 -18.66
C ALA A 490 6.75 9.57 -17.38
N LEU A 491 6.75 8.27 -17.06
CA LEU A 491 7.48 7.71 -15.92
C LEU A 491 8.99 7.92 -16.08
N GLN A 492 9.54 7.65 -17.25
CA GLN A 492 10.97 7.86 -17.54
C GLN A 492 11.35 9.34 -17.36
N ARG A 493 10.56 10.26 -17.93
CA ARG A 493 10.80 11.70 -17.75
C ARG A 493 10.72 12.13 -16.29
N PHE A 494 9.71 11.64 -15.56
CA PHE A 494 9.61 11.89 -14.12
C PHE A 494 10.86 11.39 -13.38
N LEU A 495 11.31 10.16 -13.63
CA LEU A 495 12.50 9.57 -13.00
C LEU A 495 13.79 10.34 -13.33
N GLU A 496 13.98 10.74 -14.59
CA GLU A 496 15.13 11.54 -15.03
C GLU A 496 15.22 12.87 -14.26
N GLU A 497 14.09 13.52 -14.04
CA GLU A 497 14.00 14.81 -13.37
C GLU A 497 14.10 14.69 -11.83
N VAL A 498 13.41 13.74 -11.19
CA VAL A 498 13.46 13.61 -9.71
C VAL A 498 14.79 13.07 -9.20
N LEU A 499 15.44 12.16 -9.92
CA LEU A 499 16.73 11.57 -9.52
C LEU A 499 17.92 12.52 -9.69
N TYR A 500 17.73 13.68 -10.33
CA TYR A 500 18.71 14.76 -10.29
C TYR A 500 18.87 15.34 -8.87
N ARG A 501 17.81 15.26 -8.06
CA ARG A 501 17.78 15.75 -6.67
C ARG A 501 18.54 14.80 -5.75
N LYS A 502 19.49 15.32 -4.97
CA LYS A 502 20.36 14.51 -4.09
C LYS A 502 19.68 14.02 -2.81
N ASP A 503 18.44 14.46 -2.58
CA ASP A 503 17.62 14.09 -1.43
C ASP A 503 16.46 13.16 -1.78
N VAL A 504 16.39 12.66 -3.02
CA VAL A 504 15.39 11.69 -3.47
C VAL A 504 16.03 10.30 -3.62
N TYR A 505 15.35 9.28 -3.09
CA TYR A 505 15.75 7.87 -3.18
C TYR A 505 14.60 7.03 -3.74
N VAL A 506 14.84 6.34 -4.84
CA VAL A 506 13.93 5.34 -5.41
C VAL A 506 14.28 3.97 -4.85
N VAL A 507 13.40 3.41 -4.03
CA VAL A 507 13.66 2.20 -3.22
C VAL A 507 12.50 1.22 -3.33
N THR A 508 12.72 -0.02 -2.90
CA THR A 508 11.65 -1.01 -2.73
C THR A 508 10.86 -0.77 -1.44
N LEU A 509 9.72 -1.45 -1.26
CA LEU A 509 8.92 -1.35 -0.04
C LEU A 509 9.66 -1.94 1.18
N LYS A 510 10.37 -3.06 1.00
CA LYS A 510 11.28 -3.64 2.00
C LYS A 510 12.33 -2.64 2.46
N GLN A 511 13.01 -1.96 1.53
CA GLN A 511 14.00 -0.95 1.86
C GLN A 511 13.39 0.25 2.58
N LEU A 512 12.18 0.67 2.19
CA LEU A 512 11.44 1.73 2.87
C LEU A 512 11.17 1.33 4.34
N ILE A 513 10.61 0.14 4.59
CA ILE A 513 10.36 -0.34 5.96
C ILE A 513 11.67 -0.43 6.76
N GLN A 514 12.73 -0.99 6.18
CA GLN A 514 14.04 -1.08 6.83
C GLN A 514 14.57 0.31 7.26
N TRP A 515 14.40 1.34 6.42
CA TRP A 515 14.74 2.71 6.81
C TRP A 515 13.81 3.23 7.90
N MET A 516 12.50 2.95 7.83
CA MET A 516 11.55 3.40 8.84
C MET A 516 11.81 2.77 10.22
N GLN A 517 12.28 1.53 10.27
CA GLN A 517 12.68 0.84 11.51
C GLN A 517 13.91 1.49 12.15
N HIS A 518 14.83 2.02 11.34
CA HIS A 518 16.05 2.70 11.79
C HIS A 518 16.27 4.03 11.04
N PRO A 519 15.42 5.04 11.33
CA PRO A 519 15.37 6.25 10.52
C PRO A 519 16.65 7.07 10.71
N LEU A 520 17.28 7.42 9.59
CA LEU A 520 18.44 8.29 9.54
C LEU A 520 18.12 9.56 8.73
N PRO A 521 18.59 10.74 9.18
CA PRO A 521 18.44 11.97 8.43
C PRO A 521 19.24 11.92 7.13
N LEU A 522 18.86 12.77 6.17
CA LEU A 522 19.42 12.85 4.83
C LEU A 522 20.96 12.90 4.81
N ASN A 523 21.57 13.68 5.70
CA ASN A 523 23.03 13.83 5.78
C ASN A 523 23.76 12.55 6.26
N GLN A 524 23.03 11.53 6.72
CA GLN A 524 23.56 10.25 7.18
C GLN A 524 23.13 9.08 6.29
N MET A 525 22.41 9.33 5.18
CA MET A 525 21.85 8.27 4.32
C MET A 525 22.89 7.34 3.71
N LEU A 526 24.13 7.79 3.49
CA LEU A 526 25.23 6.92 3.04
C LEU A 526 25.60 5.81 4.05
N ARG A 527 25.22 5.98 5.32
CA ARG A 527 25.46 4.98 6.39
C ARG A 527 24.29 4.02 6.57
N SER A 528 23.10 4.36 6.04
CA SER A 528 21.87 3.59 6.21
C SER A 528 21.98 2.23 5.52
N ASP A 529 21.87 1.15 6.30
CA ASP A 529 21.85 -0.22 5.79
C ASP A 529 20.71 -0.47 4.80
N ALA A 530 19.56 0.19 5.00
CA ALA A 530 18.36 0.04 4.17
C ALA A 530 18.57 0.41 2.70
N VAL A 531 19.49 1.33 2.42
CA VAL A 531 19.78 1.78 1.05
C VAL A 531 21.20 1.42 0.59
N LYS A 532 21.97 0.66 1.38
CA LYS A 532 23.30 0.23 0.96
C LYS A 532 23.20 -0.53 -0.35
N CYS A 533 24.14 -0.27 -1.25
CA CYS A 533 24.23 -1.09 -2.45
C CYS A 533 24.45 -2.53 -1.98
N PRO A 534 23.73 -3.52 -2.54
CA PRO A 534 23.99 -4.91 -2.24
C PRO A 534 25.49 -5.16 -2.37
N GLN A 535 26.13 -5.68 -1.32
CA GLN A 535 27.53 -6.07 -1.36
C GLN A 535 27.67 -7.30 -2.26
N SER A 536 27.56 -7.11 -3.58
CA SER A 536 28.05 -8.06 -4.57
C SER A 536 27.99 -7.43 -5.96
N PHE A 537 29.06 -6.73 -6.32
CA PHE A 537 29.59 -6.86 -7.68
C PHE A 537 30.57 -8.03 -7.80
N ASN A 538 30.83 -8.81 -6.72
CA ASN A 538 31.82 -9.91 -6.74
C ASN A 538 31.69 -11.02 -5.66
N GLN A 539 30.57 -11.16 -4.91
CA GLN A 539 30.48 -12.21 -3.86
C GLN A 539 29.25 -13.14 -3.93
N HIS A 540 28.28 -12.89 -4.83
CA HIS A 540 27.24 -13.86 -5.20
C HIS A 540 27.15 -14.13 -6.72
N ALA A 541 28.22 -13.83 -7.45
CA ALA A 541 28.53 -14.57 -8.69
C ALA A 541 29.14 -15.96 -8.38
N THR A 542 29.25 -16.34 -7.11
CA THR A 542 29.88 -17.57 -6.63
C THR A 542 28.98 -18.35 -5.68
N THR A 543 27.76 -18.62 -6.11
CA THR A 543 27.04 -19.89 -5.85
C THR A 543 26.05 -20.05 -6.99
N ASP A 544 26.52 -20.60 -8.13
CA ASP A 544 25.76 -21.48 -9.03
C ASP A 544 24.31 -21.11 -9.43
N ARG A 545 23.91 -19.84 -9.36
CA ARG A 545 22.60 -19.38 -9.85
C ARG A 545 22.68 -19.23 -11.36
N LYS A 546 22.63 -20.37 -12.07
CA LYS A 546 22.56 -20.45 -13.52
C LYS A 546 21.55 -19.43 -14.05
N LEU A 547 22.01 -18.54 -14.93
CA LEU A 547 21.15 -17.77 -15.80
C LEU A 547 20.21 -18.74 -16.53
N CYS A 548 18.92 -18.43 -16.54
CA CYS A 548 17.91 -19.26 -17.17
C CYS A 548 17.92 -19.07 -18.68
N LEU A 549 18.92 -19.65 -19.35
CA LEU A 549 19.10 -19.49 -20.78
C LEU A 549 18.02 -20.20 -21.60
N LYS A 550 17.45 -21.28 -21.07
CA LYS A 550 16.40 -22.07 -21.73
C LYS A 550 15.36 -22.52 -20.71
N PRO A 551 14.28 -21.76 -20.50
CA PRO A 551 13.21 -22.15 -19.59
C PRO A 551 12.45 -23.36 -20.12
N ASN A 552 11.94 -24.18 -19.21
CA ASN A 552 10.95 -25.20 -19.50
C ASN A 552 9.61 -24.53 -19.79
N LYS A 553 8.93 -24.97 -20.85
CA LYS A 553 7.57 -24.57 -21.16
C LYS A 553 6.61 -25.62 -20.62
N CYS A 554 5.91 -25.28 -19.54
CA CYS A 554 4.96 -26.15 -18.88
C CYS A 554 3.56 -25.82 -19.40
N MET A 555 2.86 -26.81 -19.95
CA MET A 555 1.53 -26.62 -20.55
C MET A 555 0.58 -27.66 -19.95
N TYR A 556 -0.60 -27.20 -19.54
CA TYR A 556 -1.58 -28.01 -18.82
C TYR A 556 -2.97 -27.80 -19.40
N ASN A 557 -3.72 -28.89 -19.52
CA ASN A 557 -5.16 -28.87 -19.80
C ASN A 557 -5.92 -28.75 -18.47
N THR A 558 -6.71 -27.69 -18.32
CA THR A 558 -7.32 -27.25 -17.05
C THR A 558 -8.77 -26.77 -17.25
N PRO A 559 -9.66 -27.56 -17.88
CA PRO A 559 -11.01 -27.10 -18.23
C PRO A 559 -11.88 -26.74 -17.01
N GLY A 560 -11.47 -27.10 -15.79
CA GLY A 560 -12.14 -26.74 -14.54
C GLY A 560 -11.72 -25.38 -13.95
N LEU A 561 -10.76 -24.68 -14.57
CA LEU A 561 -10.33 -23.34 -14.17
C LEU A 561 -10.89 -22.26 -15.11
N GLY A 562 -10.48 -21.01 -14.91
CA GLY A 562 -10.94 -19.86 -15.72
C GLY A 562 -10.61 -19.98 -17.23
N SER A 563 -9.65 -20.84 -17.58
CA SER A 563 -9.23 -21.11 -18.96
C SER A 563 -9.01 -22.60 -19.21
N GLN A 564 -9.32 -23.06 -20.43
CA GLN A 564 -9.18 -24.47 -20.82
C GLN A 564 -7.73 -24.98 -20.75
N GLU A 565 -6.77 -24.10 -20.97
CA GLU A 565 -5.36 -24.41 -20.88
C GLU A 565 -4.65 -23.32 -20.08
N HIS A 566 -3.65 -23.71 -19.31
CA HIS A 566 -2.70 -22.77 -18.71
C HIS A 566 -1.28 -23.18 -19.06
N GLN A 567 -0.41 -22.18 -19.11
CA GLN A 567 1.01 -22.39 -19.32
C GLN A 567 1.83 -21.38 -18.53
N PHE A 568 3.05 -21.78 -18.20
CA PHE A 568 4.06 -20.87 -17.71
C PHE A 568 5.45 -21.36 -18.10
N LEU A 569 6.40 -20.42 -18.08
CA LEU A 569 7.81 -20.69 -18.25
C LEU A 569 8.50 -20.76 -16.89
N THR A 570 9.41 -21.71 -16.69
CA THR A 570 10.20 -21.81 -15.45
C THR A 570 11.53 -22.52 -15.70
N CYS A 571 12.52 -22.22 -14.88
CA CYS A 571 13.84 -22.86 -14.92
C CYS A 571 13.89 -24.11 -14.02
N SER A 572 12.86 -24.27 -13.18
CA SER A 572 12.59 -25.49 -12.43
C SER A 572 11.94 -26.54 -13.33
N PRO A 573 12.00 -27.83 -12.99
CA PRO A 573 11.21 -28.86 -13.67
C PRO A 573 9.71 -28.51 -13.66
N CYS A 574 9.01 -28.83 -14.75
CA CYS A 574 7.57 -28.67 -14.78
C CYS A 574 6.91 -29.54 -13.71
N PRO A 575 5.99 -29.00 -12.90
CA PRO A 575 5.22 -29.80 -11.96
C PRO A 575 4.27 -30.76 -12.70
N ASP A 576 3.78 -31.78 -12.00
CA ASP A 576 2.89 -32.79 -12.59
C ASP A 576 1.51 -32.20 -12.97
N GLN A 577 1.07 -31.19 -12.21
CA GLN A 577 -0.18 -30.47 -12.40
C GLN A 577 0.08 -28.96 -12.41
N TYR A 578 -0.86 -28.21 -12.99
CA TYR A 578 -0.83 -26.76 -12.90
C TYR A 578 -0.97 -26.33 -11.42
N PRO A 579 -0.02 -25.55 -10.86
CA PRO A 579 -0.13 -25.03 -9.51
C PRO A 579 -1.41 -24.23 -9.32
N TRP A 580 -2.12 -24.43 -8.21
CA TRP A 580 -3.34 -23.67 -7.90
C TRP A 580 -3.59 -23.63 -6.39
N LEU A 581 -4.75 -23.09 -5.99
CA LEU A 581 -5.13 -22.87 -4.59
C LEU A 581 -4.95 -24.10 -3.70
N ASP A 582 -5.48 -25.25 -4.14
CA ASP A 582 -5.47 -26.47 -3.34
C ASP A 582 -4.17 -27.29 -3.49
N ASN A 583 -3.27 -26.87 -4.39
CA ASN A 583 -2.02 -27.53 -4.71
C ASN A 583 -1.00 -26.53 -5.28
N PRO A 584 -0.45 -25.62 -4.45
CA PRO A 584 0.42 -24.55 -4.93
C PRO A 584 1.77 -25.03 -5.46
N LEU A 585 2.12 -26.31 -5.28
CA LEU A 585 3.36 -26.88 -5.83
C LEU A 585 3.12 -27.81 -7.02
N GLY A 586 1.84 -28.06 -7.38
CA GLY A 586 1.48 -28.85 -8.55
C GLY A 586 1.90 -30.32 -8.49
N TYR A 587 1.95 -30.93 -7.30
CA TYR A 587 2.29 -32.36 -7.17
C TYR A 587 1.15 -33.26 -7.65
N ALA A 588 1.48 -34.44 -8.17
CA ALA A 588 0.47 -35.46 -8.44
C ALA A 588 -0.29 -35.86 -7.16
N PHE A 589 -1.62 -35.97 -7.23
CA PHE A 589 -2.40 -36.59 -6.17
C PHE A 589 -2.16 -38.10 -6.20
N SER A 590 -1.70 -38.66 -5.08
CA SER A 590 -1.47 -40.10 -4.87
C SER A 590 -2.74 -40.87 -4.67
#